data_AF-A0A0F9A1J4-F1
#
_entry.id   AF-A0A0F9A1J4-F1
#
_cell.length_a   1.000
_cell.length_b   1.000
_cell.length_c   1.000
_cell.angle_alpha   90.00
_cell.angle_beta   90.00
_cell.angle_gamma   90.00
#
_symmetry.space_group_name_H-M   'P 1'
#
loop_
_entity.id
_entity.type
_entity.pdbx_description
1 polymer ?
#
loop_
_entity_poly.entity_id
_entity_poly.type
_entity_poly.pdbx_seq_one_letter_code
_entity_poly.pdbx_strand_id
1 'polypeptide(L)' 'MGELATNGDITMGENDWGMISKNPRMYESGVDNAVIEVTDTENKVHKITFKKGGVLNLGREDKTLYLAWDDSDTV' A
#
# COMPACT_ATOMS: atom_id res chain seq x y z
N MET A 1 12.19 -0.34 5.56
CA MET A 1 11.24 0.45 4.76
C MET A 1 11.09 -0.30 3.44
N GLY A 2 9.86 -0.58 3.03
CA GLY A 2 9.56 -1.22 1.76
C GLY A 2 9.06 -0.21 0.73
N GLU A 3 9.36 -0.46 -0.55
CA GLU A 3 8.91 0.35 -1.68
C GLU A 3 8.59 -0.55 -2.88
N LEU A 4 7.51 -0.25 -3.60
CA LEU A 4 7.15 -0.89 -4.86
C LEU A 4 6.64 0.13 -5.87
N ALA A 5 7.05 -0.04 -7.12
CA ALA A 5 6.49 0.68 -8.26
C ALA A 5 5.51 -0.24 -9.02
N THR A 6 4.35 0.30 -9.38
CA THR A 6 3.37 -0.37 -10.24
C THR A 6 2.87 0.53 -11.35
N ASN A 7 2.60 -0.06 -12.51
CA ASN A 7 1.93 0.61 -13.63
C ASN A 7 0.41 0.45 -13.60
N GLY A 8 -0.15 -0.19 -12.57
CA GLY A 8 -1.55 -0.65 -12.56
C GLY A 8 -2.20 -0.68 -11.17
N ASP A 9 -3.19 -1.57 -11.05
CA ASP A 9 -4.15 -1.62 -9.95
C ASP A 9 -3.53 -2.17 -8.66
N ILE A 10 -3.74 -1.46 -7.56
CA ILE A 10 -3.56 -1.98 -6.20
C ILE A 10 -4.93 -2.48 -5.76
N THR A 11 -4.99 -3.72 -5.29
CA THR A 11 -6.19 -4.24 -4.61
C THR A 11 -6.00 -4.09 -3.11
N MET A 12 -6.93 -3.36 -2.48
CA MET A 12 -7.01 -3.15 -1.05
C MET A 12 -8.37 -3.61 -0.56
N GLY A 13 -8.45 -4.22 0.63
CA GLY A 13 -9.74 -4.56 1.24
C GLY A 13 -10.55 -3.29 1.50
N GLU A 14 -11.73 -3.14 0.88
CA GLU A 14 -12.50 -1.88 0.90
C GLU A 14 -12.83 -1.38 2.32
N ASN A 15 -13.02 -2.29 3.27
CA ASN A 15 -13.34 -1.97 4.66
C ASN A 15 -12.14 -2.05 5.61
N ASP A 16 -10.97 -2.41 5.10
CA ASP A 16 -9.77 -2.63 5.90
C ASP A 16 -8.94 -1.34 6.04
N TRP A 17 -9.17 -0.35 5.18
CA TRP A 17 -8.30 0.83 5.07
C TRP A 17 -9.07 2.14 5.20
N GLY A 18 -8.53 3.05 6.02
CA GLY A 18 -9.02 4.42 6.15
C GLY A 18 -8.02 5.42 5.58
N MET A 19 -8.47 6.36 4.74
CA MET A 19 -7.59 7.43 4.26
C MET A 19 -7.35 8.45 5.38
N ILE A 20 -6.09 8.61 5.79
CA ILE A 20 -5.68 9.54 6.85
C ILE A 20 -5.09 10.84 6.30
N SER A 21 -4.65 10.86 5.04
CA SER A 21 -4.19 12.06 4.35
C SER A 21 -4.47 12.01 2.86
N LYS A 22 -4.81 13.16 2.28
CA LYS A 22 -5.05 13.33 0.84
C LYS A 22 -3.83 13.86 0.08
N ASN A 23 -2.93 14.58 0.73
CA ASN A 23 -1.72 15.12 0.12
C ASN A 23 -0.59 15.24 1.17
N PRO A 24 0.35 14.26 1.24
CA PRO A 24 0.44 13.06 0.40
C PRO A 24 -0.71 12.08 0.66
N ARG A 25 -1.00 11.19 -0.30
CA ARG A 25 -2.04 10.16 -0.13
C ARG A 25 -1.54 9.07 0.81
N MET A 26 -2.23 8.91 1.94
CA MET A 26 -1.88 7.93 2.96
C MET A 26 -3.12 7.19 3.46
N TYR A 27 -2.99 5.89 3.64
CA TYR A 27 -4.03 5.00 4.15
C TYR A 27 -3.50 4.27 5.39
N GLU A 28 -4.34 4.17 6.41
CA GLU A 28 -4.06 3.42 7.63
C GLU A 28 -4.93 2.17 7.67
N SER A 29 -4.34 1.04 8.05
CA SER A 29 -5.08 -0.19 8.26
C SER A 29 -5.96 -0.11 9.52
N GLY A 30 -7.27 -0.32 9.37
CA GLY A 30 -8.23 -0.40 10.46
C GLY A 30 -8.27 -1.76 11.17
N VAL A 31 -7.65 -2.79 10.59
CA VAL A 31 -7.68 -4.18 11.05
C VAL A 31 -6.29 -4.82 11.09
N ASP A 32 -6.14 -5.90 11.83
CA ASP A 32 -4.94 -6.73 11.74
C ASP A 32 -4.99 -7.62 10.51
N ASN A 33 -3.82 -7.86 9.92
CA ASN A 33 -3.65 -8.65 8.70
C ASN A 33 -4.36 -8.06 7.47
N ALA A 34 -4.46 -6.73 7.37
CA ALA A 34 -4.90 -6.10 6.14
C ALA A 34 -3.90 -6.36 5.02
N VAL A 35 -4.38 -6.84 3.88
CA VAL A 35 -3.50 -7.22 2.77
C VAL A 35 -3.62 -6.20 1.65
N ILE A 36 -2.47 -5.83 1.09
CA ILE A 36 -2.41 -5.27 -0.26
C ILE A 36 -1.85 -6.30 -1.22
N GLU A 37 -2.48 -6.40 -2.37
CA GLU A 37 -1.95 -7.14 -3.51
C GLU A 37 -1.62 -6.14 -4.62
N VAL A 38 -0.38 -6.19 -5.11
CA VAL A 38 0.12 -5.30 -6.14
C VAL A 38 0.94 -6.09 -7.16
N THR A 39 0.74 -5.77 -8.44
CA THR A 39 1.59 -6.27 -9.52
C THR A 39 2.60 -5.18 -9.87
N ASP A 40 3.89 -5.48 -9.74
CA ASP A 40 4.95 -4.49 -10.00
C ASP A 40 5.17 -4.23 -11.50
N THR A 41 6.08 -3.32 -11.83
CA THR A 41 6.44 -2.97 -13.22
C THR A 41 7.07 -4.13 -14.02
N GLU A 42 7.53 -5.18 -13.35
CA GLU A 42 8.07 -6.41 -13.96
C GLU A 42 7.04 -7.54 -14.05
N ASN A 43 5.77 -7.25 -13.75
CA ASN A 43 4.66 -8.21 -13.67
C ASN A 43 4.79 -9.26 -12.57
N LYS A 44 5.52 -8.97 -11.49
CA LYS A 44 5.56 -9.84 -10.30
C LYS A 44 4.46 -9.43 -9.34
N VAL A 45 3.74 -10.42 -8.82
CA VAL A 45 2.69 -10.22 -7.82
C VAL A 45 3.32 -10.24 -6.43
N HIS A 46 3.06 -9.17 -5.66
CA HIS A 46 3.46 -9.03 -4.27
C HIS A 46 2.22 -8.98 -3.39
N LYS A 47 2.27 -9.71 -2.27
CA LYS A 47 1.27 -9.62 -1.21
C LYS A 47 1.97 -9.14 0.05
N ILE A 48 1.50 -8.04 0.61
CA ILE A 48 2.08 -7.43 1.80
C ILE A 48 0.98 -7.33 2.85
N THR A 49 1.28 -7.81 4.06
CA THR A 49 0.35 -7.88 5.17
C THR A 49 0.70 -6.81 6.19
N PHE A 50 -0.29 -6.01 6.58
CA PHE A 50 -0.14 -4.91 7.54
C PHE A 50 -0.81 -5.25 8.86
N LYS A 51 -0.22 -4.77 9.95
CA LYS A 51 -0.86 -4.77 11.27
C LYS A 51 -1.90 -3.64 11.36
N LYS A 52 -2.79 -3.70 12.34
CA LYS A 52 -3.70 -2.58 12.63
C LYS A 52 -2.89 -1.31 12.96
N GLY A 53 -3.28 -0.19 12.35
CA GLY A 53 -2.58 1.08 12.45
C GLY A 53 -1.35 1.21 11.54
N GLY A 54 -1.02 0.18 10.75
CA GLY A 54 0.05 0.27 9.76
C GLY A 54 -0.29 1.22 8.62
N VAL A 55 0.69 1.96 8.11
CA VAL A 55 0.47 3.04 7.13
C VAL A 55 1.03 2.67 5.76
N LEU A 56 0.20 2.87 4.73
CA LEU A 56 0.57 2.79 3.34
C LEU A 56 0.61 4.20 2.72
N ASN A 57 1.76 4.56 2.16
CA ASN A 57 1.95 5.80 1.41
C ASN A 57 1.81 5.54 -0.09
N LEU A 58 1.03 6.38 -0.78
CA LEU A 58 0.86 6.33 -2.22
C LEU A 58 1.35 7.64 -2.87
N GLY A 59 2.35 7.53 -3.73
CA GLY A 59 2.86 8.60 -4.60
C GLY A 59 2.57 8.29 -6.06
N ARG A 60 2.36 9.31 -6.90
CA ARG A 60 2.21 9.10 -8.34
C ARG A 60 3.11 10.06 -9.10
N GLU A 61 3.91 9.51 -10.00
CA GLU A 61 4.74 10.25 -10.96
C GLU A 61 4.38 9.74 -12.35
N ASP A 62 3.89 10.64 -13.21
CA ASP A 62 3.29 10.31 -14.50
C ASP A 62 2.27 9.16 -14.43
N LYS A 63 2.62 8.00 -14.99
CA LYS A 63 1.77 6.80 -15.03
C LYS A 63 2.09 5.81 -13.92
N THR A 64 3.22 5.97 -13.24
CA THR A 64 3.71 5.02 -12.24
C THR A 64 3.21 5.41 -10.86
N LEU A 65 2.66 4.42 -10.17
CA LEU A 65 2.20 4.53 -8.79
C LEU A 65 3.27 3.89 -7.89
N TYR A 66 3.71 4.64 -6.90
CA TYR A 66 4.71 4.25 -5.92
C TYR A 66 4.00 3.97 -4.60
N LEU A 67 4.26 2.79 -4.05
CA LEU A 67 3.81 2.35 -2.74
C LEU A 67 5.01 2.37 -1.80
N ALA A 68 4.87 2.91 -0.60
CA ALA A 68 5.91 2.87 0.42
C ALA A 68 5.34 2.66 1.82
N TRP A 69 6.07 1.94 2.66
CA TRP A 69 5.69 1.65 4.04
C TRP A 69 6.93 1.43 4.92
N ASP A 70 6.74 1.56 6.24
CA ASP A 70 7.76 1.18 7.22
C ASP A 70 7.69 -0.33 7.50
N ASP A 71 8.83 -0.99 7.67
CA ASP A 71 8.84 -2.44 7.96
C ASP A 71 8.12 -2.76 9.28
N SER A 72 8.07 -1.78 10.19
CA SER A 72 7.34 -1.90 11.45
C SER A 72 5.83 -2.01 11.25
N ASP A 73 5.29 -1.57 10.11
CA ASP A 73 3.86 -1.58 9.82
C ASP A 73 3.39 -2.90 9.22
N THR A 74 4.34 -3.75 8.81
CA THR A 74 4.10 -5.06 8.20
C THR A 74 4.38 -6.22 9.15
N VAL A 75 3.80 -7.38 8.84
CA VAL A 75 3.95 -8.65 9.61
C VAL A 75 4.49 -9.80 8.76
#